data_AF-A0A7C6GCF0-F1
#
_entry.id   AF-A0A7C6GCF0-F1
#
_cell.length_a   1.000
_cell.length_b   1.000
_cell.length_c   1.000
_cell.angle_alpha   90.00
_cell.angle_beta   90.00
_cell.angle_gamma   90.00
#
_symmetry.space_group_name_H-M   'P 1'
#
loop_
_entity.id
_entity.type
_entity.pdbx_description
1 polymer ?
#
loop_
_entity_poly.entity_id
_entity_poly.type
_entity_poly.pdbx_seq_one_letter_code
_entity_poly.pdbx_strand_id
1 'polypeptide(L)' 'MKEPSRPVWAEISIANAAHNVAALKRLIGSDCQLMAVVKANAYGHGDLEIARTALA' A
#
# COMPACT_ATOMS: atom_id res chain seq x y z
N MET A 1 7.82 -7.35 -16.04
CA MET A 1 6.55 -8.10 -15.93
C MET A 1 6.38 -8.94 -17.19
N LYS A 2 5.84 -10.16 -17.10
CA LYS A 2 5.36 -10.85 -18.31
C LYS A 2 4.17 -10.06 -18.85
N GLU A 3 4.11 -9.88 -20.17
CA GLU A 3 2.94 -9.27 -20.81
C GLU A 3 1.70 -10.13 -20.54
N PRO A 4 0.58 -9.52 -20.09
CA PRO A 4 -0.64 -10.28 -19.85
C PRO A 4 -1.23 -10.73 -21.19
N SER A 5 -1.68 -11.98 -21.26
CA SER A 5 -2.32 -12.55 -22.46
C SER A 5 -3.60 -11.81 -22.88
N ARG A 6 -4.18 -11.04 -21.95
CA ARG A 6 -5.23 -10.04 -22.20
C ARG A 6 -4.67 -8.66 -21.78
N PRO A 7 -4.70 -7.63 -22.65
CA PRO A 7 -4.03 -6.34 -22.41
C PRO A 7 -4.84 -5.47 -21.44
N VAL A 8 -4.87 -5.86 -20.17
CA VAL A 8 -5.57 -5.16 -19.10
C VAL A 8 -4.80 -5.32 -17.80
N TRP A 9 -4.59 -4.21 -17.12
CA TRP A 9 -3.86 -4.18 -15.87
C TRP A 9 -4.39 -3.06 -14.98
N ALA A 10 -4.09 -3.16 -13.69
CA ALA A 10 -4.25 -2.07 -12.73
C ALA A 10 -2.85 -1.65 -12.29
N GLU A 11 -2.56 -0.36 -12.34
CA GLU A 11 -1.30 0.20 -11.86
C GLU A 11 -1.52 0.84 -10.49
N ILE A 12 -0.73 0.39 -9.51
CA ILE A 12 -0.82 0.86 -8.14
C ILE A 12 0.42 1.71 -7.85
N SER A 13 0.21 2.98 -7.50
CA SER A 13 1.32 3.87 -7.12
C SER A 13 1.78 3.60 -5.69
N ILE A 14 2.95 2.98 -5.56
CA ILE A 14 3.61 2.74 -4.27
C ILE A 14 4.04 4.05 -3.60
N ALA A 15 4.43 5.05 -4.38
CA ALA A 15 4.76 6.39 -3.86
C ALA A 15 3.56 7.04 -3.17
N ASN A 16 2.35 6.89 -3.73
CA ASN A 16 1.14 7.40 -3.10
C ASN A 16 0.80 6.63 -1.82
N ALA A 17 1.01 5.31 -1.79
CA ALA A 17 0.84 4.52 -0.57
C ALA A 17 1.80 4.99 0.54
N ALA A 18 3.09 5.21 0.22
CA ALA A 18 4.08 5.74 1.16
C ALA A 18 3.70 7.14 1.68
N HIS A 19 3.27 8.02 0.78
CA HIS A 19 2.77 9.36 1.15
C HIS A 19 1.61 9.28 2.14
N ASN A 20 0.61 8.43 1.85
CA ASN A 20 -0.58 8.26 2.69
C ASN A 20 -0.22 7.71 4.08
N VAL A 21 0.65 6.70 4.15
CA VAL A 21 1.15 6.14 5.41
C VAL A 21 1.87 7.22 6.22
N ALA A 22 2.76 8.00 5.60
CA ALA A 22 3.47 9.08 6.27
C ALA A 22 2.52 10.19 6.76
N ALA A 23 1.50 10.53 5.97
CA ALA A 23 0.48 11.50 6.38
C ALA A 23 -0.34 11.00 7.58
N LEU A 24 -0.75 9.73 7.58
CA LEU A 24 -1.47 9.13 8.71
C LEU A 24 -0.60 9.04 9.96
N LYS A 25 0.67 8.60 9.85
CA LYS A 25 1.62 8.59 10.97
C LYS A 25 1.79 10.01 11.57
N ARG A 26 1.88 11.06 10.74
CA ARG A 26 1.94 12.46 11.23
C ARG A 26 0.66 12.89 11.93
N LEU A 27 -0.50 12.48 11.43
CA LEU A 27 -1.80 12.86 11.97
C LEU A 27 -2.09 12.22 13.33
N ILE A 28 -1.79 10.93 13.49
CA ILE A 28 -2.08 10.19 14.73
C ILE A 28 -1.07 10.46 15.86
N GLY A 29 0.10 11.04 15.54
CA GLY A 29 1.15 11.36 16.50
C GLY A 29 1.99 10.14 16.92
N SER A 30 2.99 10.38 17.77
CA SER A 30 3.96 9.35 18.21
C SER A 30 3.37 8.31 19.15
N ASP A 31 2.30 8.66 19.87
CA ASP A 31 1.75 7.83 20.95
C ASP A 31 0.73 6.80 20.44
N CYS A 32 0.48 6.79 19.13
CA CYS A 32 -0.45 5.88 18.46
C CYS A 32 0.27 5.13 17.34
N GLN A 33 0.08 3.80 17.31
CA GLN A 33 0.62 2.97 16.24
C GLN A 33 -0.37 2.84 15.08
N LEU A 34 0.14 2.91 13.86
CA LEU A 34 -0.65 2.64 12.66
C LEU A 34 -0.63 1.15 12.32
N MET A 35 -1.81 0.51 12.32
CA MET A 35 -1.99 -0.84 11.79
C MET A 35 -2.55 -0.76 10.35
N ALA A 36 -1.70 -1.01 9.36
CA ALA A 36 -2.14 -1.08 7.96
C ALA A 36 -2.90 -2.39 7.70
N VAL A 37 -4.20 -2.28 7.40
CA VAL A 37 -5.05 -3.44 7.09
C VAL A 37 -4.86 -3.82 5.61
N VAL A 38 -4.18 -4.93 5.36
CA VAL A 38 -3.86 -5.41 4.00
C VAL A 38 -4.64 -6.68 3.61
N LYS A 39 -5.78 -6.94 4.25
CA LYS A 39 -6.63 -8.10 3.94
C LYS A 39 -7.07 -8.09 2.46
N ALA A 40 -7.39 -9.27 1.93
CA ALA A 40 -7.85 -9.45 0.55
C ALA A 40 -6.91 -8.82 -0.49
N ASN A 41 -5.62 -9.19 -0.43
CA ASN A 41 -4.58 -8.69 -1.34
C ASN A 41 -4.42 -7.16 -1.29
N ALA A 42 -4.37 -6.57 -0.08
CA ALA A 42 -4.47 -5.14 0.16
C ALA A 42 -5.65 -4.50 -0.60
N TYR A 43 -6.85 -5.07 -0.44
CA TYR A 43 -8.06 -4.59 -1.10
C TYR A 43 -7.90 -4.57 -2.64
N GLY A 44 -7.21 -5.57 -3.19
CA GLY A 44 -6.94 -5.71 -4.63
C GLY A 44 -5.69 -4.97 -5.15
N HIS A 45 -4.93 -4.30 -4.30
CA HIS A 45 -3.77 -3.49 -4.71
C HIS A 45 -2.43 -4.26 -4.75
N GLY A 46 -2.36 -5.45 -4.15
CA GLY A 46 -1.09 -6.19 -3.94
C GLY A 46 -0.65 -6.10 -2.48
N ASP A 47 -0.87 -7.17 -1.70
CA ASP A 47 -0.62 -7.16 -0.25
C ASP A 47 0.86 -7.03 0.11
N LEU A 48 1.75 -7.74 -0.57
CA LEU A 48 3.17 -7.78 -0.22
C LEU A 48 3.85 -6.42 -0.38
N GLU A 49 3.70 -5.79 -1.54
CA GLU A 49 4.27 -4.47 -1.81
C GLU A 49 3.69 -3.40 -0.88
N ILE A 50 2.36 -3.36 -0.71
CA ILE A 50 1.71 -2.40 0.18
C ILE A 50 2.12 -2.62 1.64
N ALA A 51 2.20 -3.86 2.11
CA ALA A 51 2.63 -4.16 3.49
C ALA A 51 4.07 -3.70 3.73
N ARG A 52 4.99 -3.96 2.78
CA ARG A 52 6.39 -3.48 2.88
C ARG A 52 6.46 -1.96 2.93
N THR A 53 5.68 -1.27 2.09
CA THR A 53 5.64 0.19 2.08
C THR A 53 5.07 0.77 3.38
N ALA A 54 4.09 0.11 3.99
CA ALA A 54 3.51 0.58 5.25
C ALA A 54 4.44 0.38 6.46
N LEU A 55 5.29 -0.65 6.42
CA LEU A 55 6.25 -0.99 7.48
C LEU A 55 7.58 -0.21 7.39
N ALA A 56 7.87 0.41 6.23
CA ALA A 56 9.00 1.33 6.08
C ALA A 56 8.83 2.63 6.90
#